data_AF-A0A1G5HN75-F1
#
_entry.id   AF-A0A1G5HN75-F1
#
_cell.length_a   1.000
_cell.length_b   1.000
_cell.length_c   1.000
_cell.angle_alpha   90.00
_cell.angle_beta   90.00
_cell.angle_gamma   90.00
#
_symmetry.space_group_name_H-M   'P 1'
#
loop_
_entity.id
_entity.type
_entity.pdbx_description
1 polymer ?
#
loop_
_entity_poly.entity_id
_entity_poly.type
_entity_poly.pdbx_seq_one_letter_code
_entity_poly.pdbx_strand_id
1 'polypeptide(L)' 'MRYGRSRKSRRLMTPEVAGRILESLRPTRHLLTRTLAGFPIGSPEYRQIDRVVHEIDGLAEFLIGDVIHFHQD' A
#
# COMPACT_ATOMS: atom_id res chain seq x y z
N MET A 1 -30.79 -11.19 1.83
CA MET A 1 -30.14 -9.86 1.99
C MET A 1 -29.13 -9.68 0.87
N ARG A 2 -29.46 -8.89 -0.17
CA ARG A 2 -28.56 -8.61 -1.31
C ARG A 2 -27.77 -7.34 -0.98
N TYR A 3 -26.45 -7.48 -0.77
CA TYR A 3 -25.54 -6.35 -0.69
C TYR A 3 -25.55 -5.61 -2.03
N GLY A 4 -26.22 -4.45 -2.05
CA GLY A 4 -26.09 -3.49 -3.14
C GLY A 4 -24.67 -2.94 -3.14
N ARG A 5 -23.75 -3.61 -3.84
CA ARG A 5 -22.40 -3.09 -4.10
C ARG A 5 -22.56 -1.77 -4.85
N SER A 6 -22.28 -0.68 -4.13
CA SER A 6 -22.41 0.70 -4.57
C SER A 6 -21.75 0.92 -5.94
N ARG A 7 -22.58 1.11 -6.98
CA ARG A 7 -22.15 1.55 -8.32
C ARG A 7 -21.41 2.91 -8.28
N LYS A 8 -21.56 3.69 -7.20
CA LYS A 8 -20.87 4.98 -7.02
C LYS A 8 -19.40 4.82 -6.65
N SER A 9 -19.03 3.81 -5.84
CA SER A 9 -17.64 3.63 -5.40
C SER A 9 -16.70 3.29 -6.56
N ARG A 10 -17.21 2.52 -7.53
CA ARG A 10 -16.48 2.16 -8.75
C ARG A 10 -16.28 3.31 -9.75
N ARG A 11 -16.99 4.44 -9.57
CA ARG A 11 -16.82 5.65 -10.41
C ARG A 11 -15.78 6.63 -9.86
N LEU A 12 -15.47 6.57 -8.56
CA LEU A 12 -14.47 7.45 -7.93
C LEU A 12 -13.06 6.86 -8.00
N MET A 13 -12.96 5.53 -8.00
CA MET A 13 -11.68 4.83 -8.13
C MET A 13 -11.30 4.69 -9.60
N THR A 14 -10.74 5.76 -10.19
CA THR A 14 -10.13 5.73 -11.53
C THR A 14 -8.64 5.42 -11.43
N PRO A 15 -7.98 4.97 -12.52
CA PRO A 15 -6.54 4.75 -12.53
C PRO A 15 -5.74 5.99 -12.08
N GLU A 16 -6.19 7.20 -12.41
CA GLU A 16 -5.53 8.44 -12.01
C GLU A 16 -5.65 8.69 -10.50
N VAL A 17 -6.82 8.39 -9.92
CA VAL A 17 -7.03 8.49 -8.46
C VAL A 17 -6.20 7.45 -7.73
N ALA A 18 -6.17 6.21 -8.22
CA ALA A 18 -5.31 5.15 -7.68
C ALA A 18 -3.83 5.57 -7.73
N GLY A 19 -3.35 6.08 -8.87
CA GLY A 19 -1.98 6.56 -9.01
C GLY A 19 -1.65 7.69 -8.02
N ARG A 20 -2.54 8.66 -7.81
CA ARG A 20 -2.33 9.73 -6.82
C ARG A 20 -2.26 9.22 -5.39
N ILE A 21 -3.09 8.23 -5.05
CA ILE A 21 -3.06 7.59 -3.73
C ILE A 21 -1.71 6.91 -3.52
N LEU A 22 -1.26 6.11 -4.49
CA LEU A 22 0.02 5.39 -4.39
C LEU A 22 1.22 6.33 -4.35
N GLU A 23 1.23 7.39 -5.16
CA GLU A 23 2.27 8.43 -5.11
C GLU A 23 2.29 9.16 -3.75
N SER A 24 1.13 9.40 -3.13
CA SER A 24 1.08 9.98 -1.78
C SER A 24 1.61 9.03 -0.70
N LEU A 25 1.57 7.71 -0.93
CA LEU A 25 2.07 6.69 -0.01
C LEU A 25 3.56 6.38 -0.21
N ARG A 26 4.14 6.70 -1.38
CA ARG A 26 5.55 6.46 -1.71
C ARG A 26 6.53 6.99 -0.63
N PRO A 27 6.40 8.23 -0.11
CA PRO A 27 7.29 8.73 0.94
C PRO A 27 7.16 7.95 2.25
N THR A 28 5.94 7.58 2.63
CA THR A 28 5.65 6.82 3.84
C THR A 28 6.22 5.40 3.73
N ARG A 29 6.02 4.73 2.59
CA ARG A 29 6.60 3.41 2.31
C ARG A 29 8.12 3.47 2.43
N HIS A 30 8.75 4.45 1.79
CA HIS A 30 10.21 4.64 1.85
C HIS A 30 10.74 4.86 3.27
N LEU A 31 10.04 5.71 4.05
CA LEU A 31 10.40 5.95 5.44
C LEU A 31 10.30 4.67 6.28
N LEU A 32 9.23 3.89 6.13
CA LEU A 32 9.02 2.64 6.85
C LEU A 32 10.08 1.60 6.48
N THR A 33 10.42 1.45 5.20
CA THR A 33 11.50 0.56 4.75
C THR A 33 12.85 0.95 5.34
N ARG A 34 13.18 2.25 5.38
CA ARG A 34 14.40 2.72 6.07
C ARG A 34 14.36 2.48 7.56
N THR A 35 13.19 2.63 8.17
CA THR A 35 12.99 2.41 9.60
C THR A 35 13.19 0.93 9.95
N LEU A 36 12.77 -0.01 9.09
CA LEU A 36 13.05 -1.45 9.26
C LEU A 36 14.54 -1.76 9.38
N ALA A 37 15.39 -1.06 8.62
CA ALA A 37 16.85 -1.25 8.68
C ALA A 37 17.44 -0.86 10.05
N GLY A 38 16.72 -0.09 10.87
CA GLY A 38 17.12 0.27 12.23
C GLY A 38 16.72 -0.74 13.30
N PHE A 39 15.88 -1.73 12.98
CA PHE A 39 15.38 -2.72 13.94
C PHE A 39 15.97 -4.11 13.69
N PRO A 40 16.27 -4.89 14.75
CA PRO A 40 16.65 -6.29 14.58
C PRO A 40 15.56 -7.08 13.84
N ILE A 41 15.95 -7.87 12.85
CA ILE A 41 15.05 -8.74 12.10
C ILE A 41 14.29 -9.65 13.08
N GLY A 42 12.97 -9.67 12.95
CA GLY A 42 12.10 -10.51 13.77
C GLY A 42 11.75 -9.95 15.15
N SER A 43 12.25 -8.76 15.52
CA SER A 43 11.75 -8.00 16.68
C SER A 43 10.26 -7.65 16.54
N PRO A 44 9.54 -7.40 17.64
CA PRO A 44 8.14 -6.97 17.60
C PRO A 44 7.93 -5.71 16.75
N GLU A 45 8.84 -4.75 16.83
CA GLU A 45 8.83 -3.50 16.07
C GLU A 45 9.06 -3.76 14.58
N TYR A 46 10.05 -4.58 14.26
CA TYR A 46 10.30 -5.01 12.88
C TYR A 46 9.05 -5.63 12.26
N ARG A 47 8.41 -6.61 12.94
CA ARG A 47 7.23 -7.30 12.41
C ARG A 47 6.04 -6.37 12.22
N GLN A 48 5.86 -5.38 13.09
CA GLN A 48 4.79 -4.40 12.97
C GLN A 48 4.99 -3.50 11.75
N ILE A 49 6.20 -2.97 11.58
CA ILE A 49 6.53 -2.10 10.45
C ILE A 49 6.50 -2.88 9.13
N ASP A 50 7.04 -4.11 9.13
CA ASP A 50 7.05 -5.01 7.97
C ASP A 50 5.63 -5.32 7.49
N ARG A 51 4.70 -5.56 8.43
CA ARG A 51 3.29 -5.73 8.12
C ARG A 51 2.68 -4.49 7.46
N VAL A 52 2.97 -3.30 7.97
CA VAL A 52 2.45 -2.05 7.39
C VAL A 52 3.00 -1.84 5.97
N VAL A 53 4.29 -2.12 5.75
CA VAL A 53 4.89 -2.05 4.40
C VAL A 53 4.19 -3.01 3.44
N HIS A 54 3.97 -4.27 3.85
CA HIS A 54 3.22 -5.23 3.04
C HIS A 54 1.76 -4.82 2.79
N GLU A 55 1.07 -4.20 3.76
CA GLU A 55 -0.28 -3.69 3.55
C GLU A 55 -0.31 -2.54 2.53
N ILE A 56 0.71 -1.67 2.54
CA ILE A 56 0.86 -0.60 1.52
C ILE A 56 1.13 -1.20 0.13
N ASP A 57 2.04 -2.18 0.03
CA ASP A 57 2.34 -2.85 -1.23
C ASP A 57 1.09 -3.59 -1.77
N GLY A 58 0.31 -4.23 -0.87
CA GLY A 58 -0.96 -4.88 -1.21
C GLY A 58 -2.06 -3.91 -1.68
N LEU A 59 -2.02 -2.64 -1.25
CA LEU A 59 -2.91 -1.62 -1.81
C LEU A 59 -2.59 -1.33 -3.28
N ALA A 60 -1.32 -1.38 -3.70
CA ALA A 60 -0.97 -1.22 -5.11
C ALA A 60 -1.51 -2.38 -5.96
N GLU A 61 -1.37 -3.62 -5.48
CA GLU A 61 -1.99 -4.79 -6.12
C GLU A 61 -3.51 -4.64 -6.21
N PHE A 62 -4.18 -4.21 -5.14
CA PHE A 62 -5.63 -4.06 -5.13
C PHE A 62 -6.13 -2.94 -6.06
N LEU A 63 -5.41 -1.82 -6.12
CA LEU A 63 -5.85 -0.63 -6.83
C LEU A 63 -5.53 -0.67 -8.33
N ILE A 64 -4.36 -1.18 -8.70
CA ILE A 64 -3.87 -1.15 -10.10
C ILE A 64 -3.35 -2.50 -10.61
N GLY A 65 -3.36 -3.55 -9.78
CA GLY A 65 -2.85 -4.87 -10.16
C GLY A 65 -1.32 -4.97 -10.20
N ASP A 66 -0.61 -4.04 -9.56
CA ASP A 66 0.84 -3.94 -9.58
C ASP A 66 1.45 -4.20 -8.20
N VAL A 67 1.99 -5.40 -8.02
CA VAL A 67 2.65 -5.85 -6.78
C VAL A 67 4.04 -5.22 -6.62
N ILE A 68 4.65 -4.77 -7.71
CA ILE A 68 6.02 -4.24 -7.73
C ILE A 68 6.07 -2.72 -7.84
N HIS A 69 4.93 -2.05 -7.63
CA HIS A 69 4.79 -0.61 -7.82
C HIS A 69 5.84 0.22 -7.08
N PHE A 70 6.18 -0.18 -5.85
CA PHE A 70 7.19 0.49 -5.01
C PHE A 70 8.59 -0.14 -5.11
N HIS A 71 8.80 -1.10 -6.02
CA HIS A 71 10.08 -1.75 -6.27
C HIS A 71 10.81 -1.18 -7.50
N GLN A 72 10.13 -0.34 -8.29
CA GLN A 72 10.71 0.42 -9.39
C GLN A 72 11.21 1.77 -8.88
N ASP A 73 12.48 1.81 -8.51
CA ASP A 73 13.30 3.03 -8.43
C ASP A 73 14.47 2.91 -9.41
#